data_AF-A0A6V7V409-F1
#
_entry.id   AF-A0A6V7V409-F1
#
_cell.length_a   1.000
_cell.length_b   1.000
_cell.length_c   1.000
_cell.angle_alpha   90.00
_cell.angle_beta   90.00
_cell.angle_gamma   90.00
#
_symmetry.space_group_name_H-M   'P 1'
#
loop_
_entity.id
_entity.type
_entity.pdbx_description
1 polymer ?
#
loop_
_entity_poly.entity_id
_entity_poly.type
_entity_poly.pdbx_seq_one_letter_code
_entity_poly.pdbx_strand_id
1 'polypeptide(L)'
;MRISYTPRYELACMSLGCICQYYGGKSSNRATNDCTLSNGQKLKKAKRKEWRMLTDQEKMDTFAAIAEMKKNGEFDYLARLHKDAFEAGKWHGCTSFFVVHREFLKRAEIILRKINPNISMPYMDVTLDARLPNPADSILFTKEFIGSTDGNGNVIDGPCANFKTLQGDPYITRNVGKEGGRLMNEDDVQWILSQPKLDHIMTYTVPGDKCPCEITNKWPEFVHGKAHTYFGGLMLDTALSAGDSCAFFPFHNFLNLIFEKWRYMHQTREQRCTEYPKDNPDCCPADQYRNSSMYLMEPLLNCDGLKNEYNDNMYEYEDRSVYTCNATTECPSIYMFCDRSKDKPHCASKVKLGGNCTGFPPGTDVCWNGTCVNDVCVYVPTTTPLPTTTPIPTTTPLPTTIPLPTTTPLPTSTIKITVETTTLALPTTVTEESTMLPSTQSLPSAKGPSTSKIDDSETTKEPGVSTIQQANSASSITTPKALEPPNPPRHISKSPSSTSNPLPITVPGEMKKDLPNVAQADTTPLPSTATTFSKITGSNPIERKSTPTTKKVQNTTPCNPYNLSPSEKIKEYLRRLFGGKPKNKCKN
;
A
#
# COMPACT_ATOMS: atom_id res chain seq x y z
N MET A 1 8.35 -19.77 -20.76
CA MET A 1 7.02 -20.30 -20.34
C MET A 1 6.17 -19.11 -19.93
N ARG A 2 4.87 -19.09 -20.24
CA ARG A 2 3.92 -18.31 -19.43
C ARG A 2 3.67 -19.11 -18.16
N ILE A 3 3.86 -18.51 -16.99
CA ILE A 3 3.45 -19.13 -15.72
C ILE A 3 1.91 -19.12 -15.73
N SER A 4 1.28 -20.21 -15.30
CA SER A 4 -0.19 -20.24 -15.21
C SER A 4 -0.62 -19.26 -14.12
N TYR A 5 -1.32 -18.20 -14.52
CA TYR A 5 -2.09 -17.41 -13.57
C TYR A 5 -3.23 -18.29 -13.01
N THR A 6 -3.37 -18.30 -11.69
CA THR A 6 -4.45 -18.98 -10.98
C THR A 6 -5.31 -17.91 -10.31
N PRO A 7 -6.56 -17.69 -10.76
CA PRO A 7 -7.43 -16.67 -10.18
C PRO A 7 -7.68 -16.93 -8.70
N ARG A 8 -7.50 -15.87 -7.89
CA ARG A 8 -7.73 -15.89 -6.43
C ARG A 8 -9.05 -15.23 -6.09
N TYR A 9 -10.13 -15.95 -6.38
CA TYR A 9 -11.51 -15.48 -6.18
C TYR A 9 -11.81 -15.08 -4.73
N GLU A 10 -11.10 -15.64 -3.74
CA GLU A 10 -11.23 -15.24 -2.34
C GLU A 10 -10.87 -13.77 -2.12
N LEU A 11 -9.92 -13.23 -2.88
CA LEU A 11 -9.47 -11.84 -2.77
C LEU A 11 -10.44 -10.84 -3.43
N ALA A 12 -11.39 -11.32 -4.24
CA ALA A 12 -12.42 -10.48 -4.87
C ALA A 12 -13.53 -10.02 -3.89
N CYS A 13 -13.58 -10.58 -2.69
CA CYS A 13 -14.56 -10.22 -1.65
C CYS A 13 -14.63 -8.70 -1.37
N MET A 14 -15.85 -8.22 -1.09
CA MET A 14 -16.18 -6.82 -0.77
C MET A 14 -16.88 -6.65 0.59
N SER A 15 -16.82 -7.67 1.45
CA SER A 15 -17.37 -7.67 2.82
C SER A 15 -16.48 -8.49 3.75
N LEU A 16 -16.52 -8.20 5.05
CA LEU A 16 -15.73 -8.97 6.02
C LEU A 16 -16.25 -10.42 6.16
N GLY A 17 -17.56 -10.64 5.99
CA GLY A 17 -18.16 -11.97 6.03
C GLY A 17 -17.75 -12.87 4.86
N CYS A 18 -17.63 -12.31 3.65
CA CYS A 18 -17.16 -13.02 2.45
C CYS A 18 -15.72 -13.53 2.64
N ILE A 19 -14.82 -12.64 3.06
CA ILE A 19 -13.39 -12.96 3.23
C ILE A 19 -13.11 -13.78 4.50
N CYS A 20 -14.06 -13.90 5.43
CA CYS A 20 -13.83 -14.49 6.75
C CYS A 20 -13.24 -15.91 6.70
N GLN A 21 -13.67 -16.73 5.73
CA GLN A 21 -13.15 -18.08 5.52
C GLN A 21 -11.66 -18.09 5.15
N TYR A 22 -11.18 -17.13 4.36
CA TYR A 22 -9.76 -16.98 4.03
C TYR A 22 -8.92 -16.67 5.28
N TYR A 23 -9.44 -15.84 6.18
CA TYR A 23 -8.81 -15.60 7.48
C TYR A 23 -8.82 -16.83 8.40
N GLY A 24 -9.69 -17.81 8.17
CA GLY A 24 -9.91 -18.97 9.04
C GLY A 24 -10.98 -18.73 10.12
N GLY A 25 -11.72 -17.63 10.00
CA GLY A 25 -12.84 -17.28 10.88
C GLY A 25 -14.18 -17.82 10.43
N LYS A 26 -15.22 -17.49 11.20
CA LYS A 26 -16.63 -17.78 10.95
C LYS A 26 -17.41 -16.46 10.84
N SER A 27 -18.35 -16.42 9.89
CA SER A 27 -19.30 -15.31 9.71
C SER A 27 -20.72 -15.85 9.75
N SER A 28 -21.64 -15.03 10.25
CA SER A 28 -23.09 -15.28 10.19
C SER A 28 -23.65 -15.23 8.76
N ASN A 29 -23.08 -14.42 7.86
CA ASN A 29 -23.55 -14.27 6.47
C ASN A 29 -22.44 -13.67 5.59
N ARG A 30 -22.16 -14.25 4.41
CA ARG A 30 -21.15 -13.73 3.46
C ARG A 30 -21.42 -12.28 3.03
N ALA A 31 -22.66 -11.79 3.06
CA ALA A 31 -23.00 -10.42 2.69
C ALA A 31 -22.72 -9.36 3.78
N THR A 32 -22.49 -9.74 5.04
CA THR A 32 -22.36 -8.78 6.16
C THR A 32 -20.89 -8.45 6.48
N ASN A 33 -20.70 -7.41 7.30
CA ASN A 33 -19.39 -7.07 7.88
C ASN A 33 -19.10 -7.81 9.20
N ASP A 34 -19.73 -8.96 9.43
CA ASP A 34 -19.43 -9.83 10.56
C ASP A 34 -18.35 -10.85 10.19
N CYS A 35 -17.26 -10.89 10.95
CA CYS A 35 -16.29 -11.99 10.90
C CYS A 35 -15.65 -12.20 12.27
N THR A 36 -15.66 -13.45 12.75
CA THR A 36 -15.08 -13.86 14.03
C THR A 36 -13.93 -14.82 13.75
N LEU A 37 -12.69 -14.40 14.06
CA LEU A 37 -11.49 -15.20 13.88
C LEU A 37 -11.44 -16.37 14.87
N SER A 38 -10.56 -17.34 14.63
CA SER A 38 -10.46 -18.58 15.42
C SER A 38 -10.13 -18.36 16.90
N ASN A 39 -9.53 -17.22 17.24
CA ASN A 39 -9.24 -16.76 18.60
C ASN A 39 -10.39 -15.97 19.25
N GLY A 40 -11.58 -15.92 18.62
CA GLY A 40 -12.74 -15.14 19.09
C GLY A 40 -12.72 -13.65 18.72
N GLN A 41 -11.61 -13.14 18.18
CA GLN A 41 -11.49 -11.74 17.78
C GLN A 41 -12.45 -11.40 16.63
N LYS A 42 -13.21 -10.30 16.74
CA LYS A 42 -13.90 -9.72 15.58
C LYS A 42 -12.89 -9.05 14.65
N LEU A 43 -12.83 -9.51 13.40
CA LEU A 43 -12.10 -8.83 12.33
C LEU A 43 -12.80 -7.49 12.05
N LYS A 44 -12.03 -6.41 11.93
CA LYS A 44 -12.54 -5.06 11.61
C LYS A 44 -12.08 -4.62 10.23
N LYS A 45 -12.75 -3.61 9.69
CA LYS A 45 -12.30 -2.81 8.55
C LYS A 45 -10.89 -2.25 8.82
N ALA A 46 -10.01 -2.23 7.81
CA ALA A 46 -8.66 -1.72 7.99
C ALA A 46 -8.66 -0.18 8.13
N LYS A 47 -7.91 0.39 9.07
CA LYS A 47 -7.70 1.85 9.14
C LYS A 47 -6.32 2.20 8.60
N ARG A 48 -6.23 2.67 7.35
CA ARG A 48 -4.99 3.06 6.68
C ARG A 48 -4.54 4.42 7.22
N LYS A 49 -3.37 4.46 7.86
CA LYS A 49 -2.75 5.67 8.42
C LYS A 49 -1.58 6.14 7.57
N GLU A 50 -1.16 7.39 7.76
CA GLU A 50 0.15 7.86 7.27
C GLU A 50 1.26 7.06 7.99
N TRP A 51 2.32 6.67 7.28
CA TRP A 51 3.35 5.77 7.82
C TRP A 51 4.06 6.34 9.07
N ARG A 52 4.32 7.65 9.10
CA ARG A 52 4.91 8.36 10.25
C ARG A 52 3.91 8.56 11.39
N MET A 53 2.63 8.28 11.18
CA MET A 53 1.56 8.31 12.20
C MET A 53 1.24 6.91 12.78
N LEU A 54 1.96 5.87 12.38
CA LEU A 54 1.93 4.59 13.09
C LEU A 54 2.61 4.73 14.46
N THR A 55 2.00 4.16 15.49
CA THR A 55 2.69 3.90 16.77
C THR A 55 3.84 2.90 16.54
N ASP A 56 4.82 2.86 17.44
CA ASP A 56 5.97 1.95 17.25
C ASP A 56 5.57 0.47 17.20
N GLN A 57 4.52 0.07 17.92
CA GLN A 57 3.96 -1.29 17.79
C GLN A 57 3.32 -1.52 16.42
N GLU A 58 2.51 -0.58 15.91
CA GLU A 58 1.96 -0.68 14.55
C GLU A 58 3.08 -0.70 13.49
N LYS A 59 4.18 0.06 13.69
CA LYS A 59 5.35 0.06 12.81
C LYS A 59 6.05 -1.30 12.83
N MET A 60 6.34 -1.85 14.01
CA MET A 60 6.95 -3.18 14.18
C MET A 60 6.10 -4.30 13.60
N ASP A 61 4.80 -4.34 13.91
CA ASP A 61 3.87 -5.35 13.39
C ASP A 61 3.76 -5.29 11.86
N THR A 62 3.68 -4.08 11.30
CA THR A 62 3.62 -3.86 9.84
C THR A 62 4.93 -4.29 9.17
N PHE A 63 6.08 -3.98 9.75
CA PHE A 63 7.40 -4.38 9.25
C PHE A 63 7.58 -5.91 9.26
N ALA A 64 7.18 -6.57 10.36
CA ALA A 64 7.21 -8.03 10.47
C ALA A 64 6.29 -8.70 9.43
N ALA A 65 5.08 -8.19 9.24
CA ALA A 65 4.15 -8.69 8.24
C ALA A 65 4.64 -8.46 6.80
N ILE A 66 5.26 -7.30 6.51
CA ILE A 66 5.88 -7.01 5.21
C ILE A 66 7.02 -7.99 4.90
N ALA A 67 7.90 -8.26 5.88
CA ALA A 67 9.00 -9.20 5.72
C ALA A 67 8.49 -10.64 5.50
N GLU A 68 7.47 -11.08 6.25
CA GLU A 68 6.87 -12.41 6.07
C GLU A 68 6.14 -12.55 4.72
N MET A 69 5.42 -11.49 4.29
CA MET A 69 4.73 -11.43 2.99
C MET A 69 5.68 -11.43 1.78
N LYS A 70 6.95 -11.04 1.99
CA LYS A 70 8.02 -11.27 1.01
C LYS A 70 8.55 -12.70 1.10
N LYS A 71 8.87 -13.17 2.31
CA LYS A 71 9.44 -14.50 2.59
C LYS A 71 8.55 -15.66 2.12
N ASN A 72 7.23 -15.52 2.18
CA ASN A 72 6.27 -16.53 1.70
C ASN A 72 5.93 -16.40 0.19
N GLY A 73 6.49 -15.40 -0.50
CA GLY A 73 6.33 -15.20 -1.95
C GLY A 73 5.06 -14.45 -2.38
N GLU A 74 4.23 -13.99 -1.44
CA GLU A 74 2.98 -13.26 -1.76
C GLU A 74 3.23 -11.89 -2.41
N PHE A 75 4.23 -11.12 -1.94
CA PHE A 75 4.64 -9.90 -2.64
C PHE A 75 5.18 -10.18 -4.05
N ASP A 76 5.87 -11.31 -4.27
CA ASP A 76 6.34 -11.70 -5.60
C ASP A 76 5.18 -12.10 -6.52
N TYR A 77 4.11 -12.70 -5.98
CA TYR A 77 2.87 -12.97 -6.71
C TYR A 77 2.22 -11.65 -7.17
N LEU A 78 2.07 -10.68 -6.27
CA LEU A 78 1.52 -9.36 -6.59
C LEU A 78 2.40 -8.59 -7.59
N ALA A 79 3.73 -8.62 -7.42
CA ALA A 79 4.66 -7.97 -8.33
C ALA A 79 4.62 -8.58 -9.74
N ARG A 80 4.45 -9.90 -9.86
CA ARG A 80 4.18 -10.56 -11.17
C ARG A 80 2.85 -10.13 -11.75
N LEU A 81 1.79 -10.01 -10.94
CA LEU A 81 0.47 -9.58 -11.39
C LEU A 81 0.51 -8.20 -12.07
N HIS A 82 1.17 -7.24 -11.41
CA HIS A 82 1.40 -5.88 -11.93
C HIS A 82 2.26 -5.88 -13.19
N LYS A 83 3.35 -6.66 -13.19
CA LYS A 83 4.22 -6.84 -14.36
C LYS A 83 3.45 -7.34 -15.58
N ASP A 84 2.76 -8.46 -15.42
CA ASP A 84 2.10 -9.18 -16.52
C ASP A 84 0.92 -8.36 -17.08
N ALA A 85 0.25 -7.56 -16.24
CA ALA A 85 -0.71 -6.54 -16.66
C ALA A 85 -0.05 -5.41 -17.47
N PHE A 86 1.02 -4.81 -16.96
CA PHE A 86 1.70 -3.72 -17.66
C PHE A 86 2.33 -4.18 -18.98
N GLU A 87 2.95 -5.36 -19.03
CA GLU A 87 3.52 -5.93 -20.27
C GLU A 87 2.43 -6.27 -21.32
N ALA A 88 1.20 -6.59 -20.89
CA ALA A 88 0.03 -6.72 -21.76
C ALA A 88 -0.62 -5.38 -22.16
N GLY A 89 -0.07 -4.24 -21.73
CA GLY A 89 -0.65 -2.91 -21.98
C GLY A 89 -1.98 -2.70 -21.27
N LYS A 90 -2.02 -3.06 -19.98
CA LYS A 90 -3.19 -2.97 -19.08
C LYS A 90 -2.84 -2.14 -17.85
N TRP A 91 -3.88 -1.75 -17.10
CA TRP A 91 -3.83 -1.02 -15.83
C TRP A 91 -3.19 0.39 -15.85
N HIS A 92 -2.64 0.82 -16.98
CA HIS A 92 -1.94 2.09 -17.16
C HIS A 92 -2.31 2.70 -18.51
N GLY A 93 -2.00 3.98 -18.67
CA GLY A 93 -2.18 4.71 -19.93
C GLY A 93 -3.63 5.12 -20.21
N CYS A 94 -4.59 4.74 -19.37
CA CYS A 94 -6.00 5.05 -19.58
C CYS A 94 -6.86 4.92 -18.31
N THR A 95 -8.17 5.09 -18.50
CA THR A 95 -9.26 5.23 -17.53
C THR A 95 -9.31 4.18 -16.42
N SER A 96 -8.80 2.96 -16.64
CA SER A 96 -8.82 1.90 -15.62
C SER A 96 -7.82 2.13 -14.48
N PHE A 97 -6.82 3.00 -14.66
CA PHE A 97 -5.68 3.16 -13.75
C PHE A 97 -6.05 3.21 -12.26
N PHE A 98 -6.98 4.07 -11.86
CA PHE A 98 -7.38 4.16 -10.44
C PHE A 98 -8.14 2.93 -9.95
N VAL A 99 -9.11 2.43 -10.72
CA VAL A 99 -10.00 1.34 -10.27
C VAL A 99 -9.28 0.01 -10.11
N VAL A 100 -8.27 -0.28 -10.95
CA VAL A 100 -7.47 -1.51 -10.83
C VAL A 100 -6.45 -1.44 -9.70
N HIS A 101 -5.81 -0.28 -9.49
CA HIS A 101 -4.87 -0.10 -8.37
C HIS A 101 -5.62 -0.09 -7.02
N ARG A 102 -6.85 0.44 -6.97
CA ARG A 102 -7.75 0.36 -5.79
C ARG A 102 -8.05 -1.10 -5.39
N GLU A 103 -8.33 -1.98 -6.36
CA GLU A 103 -8.45 -3.43 -6.12
C GLU A 103 -7.11 -4.07 -5.75
N PHE A 104 -6.01 -3.72 -6.43
CA PHE A 104 -4.68 -4.27 -6.15
C PHE A 104 -4.23 -3.99 -4.71
N LEU A 105 -4.45 -2.76 -4.22
CA LEU A 105 -4.24 -2.35 -2.83
C LEU A 105 -5.13 -3.14 -1.86
N LYS A 106 -6.42 -3.33 -2.18
CA LYS A 106 -7.34 -4.15 -1.37
C LYS A 106 -6.86 -5.61 -1.27
N ARG A 107 -6.45 -6.22 -2.39
CA ARG A 107 -5.93 -7.61 -2.42
C ARG A 107 -4.63 -7.72 -1.63
N ALA A 108 -3.70 -6.77 -1.79
CA ALA A 108 -2.45 -6.73 -1.03
C ALA A 108 -2.69 -6.61 0.48
N GLU A 109 -3.61 -5.75 0.91
CA GLU A 109 -3.96 -5.57 2.32
C GLU A 109 -4.67 -6.80 2.91
N ILE A 110 -5.54 -7.47 2.15
CA ILE A 110 -6.15 -8.74 2.58
C ILE A 110 -5.08 -9.81 2.87
N ILE A 111 -4.05 -9.92 2.01
CA ILE A 111 -2.96 -10.88 2.21
C ILE A 111 -2.05 -10.45 3.38
N LEU A 112 -1.68 -9.17 3.48
CA LEU A 112 -0.90 -8.63 4.59
C LEU A 112 -1.60 -8.92 5.94
N ARG A 113 -2.90 -8.67 5.99
CA ARG A 113 -3.71 -8.87 7.21
C ARG A 113 -3.97 -10.34 7.54
N LYS A 114 -3.78 -11.26 6.58
CA LYS A 114 -3.80 -12.71 6.87
C LYS A 114 -2.64 -13.15 7.76
N ILE A 115 -1.53 -12.38 7.75
CA ILE A 115 -0.37 -12.57 8.63
C ILE A 115 -0.64 -11.93 10.01
N ASN A 116 -1.17 -10.71 10.05
CA ASN A 116 -1.61 -10.04 11.28
C ASN A 116 -2.92 -9.27 11.05
N PRO A 117 -4.07 -9.66 11.66
CA PRO A 117 -5.35 -9.02 11.39
C PRO A 117 -5.50 -7.62 12.00
N ASN A 118 -4.57 -7.21 12.88
CA ASN A 118 -4.65 -5.94 13.61
C ASN A 118 -4.08 -4.74 12.84
N ILE A 119 -3.18 -4.97 11.89
CA ILE A 119 -2.58 -3.91 11.06
C ILE A 119 -3.46 -3.55 9.84
N SER A 120 -3.04 -2.50 9.15
CA SER A 120 -3.49 -2.08 7.82
C SER A 120 -2.28 -1.90 6.90
N MET A 121 -2.48 -1.75 5.59
CA MET A 121 -1.41 -1.25 4.73
C MET A 121 -1.34 0.28 4.90
N PRO A 122 -0.23 0.87 5.37
CA PRO A 122 -0.12 2.31 5.54
C PRO A 122 -0.18 3.03 4.19
N TYR A 123 -0.39 4.34 4.24
CA TYR A 123 -0.16 5.24 3.12
C TYR A 123 1.06 6.12 3.38
N MET A 124 1.72 6.56 2.31
CA MET A 124 2.95 7.34 2.36
C MET A 124 2.72 8.70 1.69
N ASP A 125 2.41 9.72 2.49
CA ASP A 125 2.20 11.09 2.01
C ASP A 125 3.54 11.74 1.67
N VAL A 126 3.95 11.57 0.41
CA VAL A 126 5.21 12.10 -0.11
C VAL A 126 5.24 13.62 -0.24
N THR A 127 4.14 14.34 0.02
CA THR A 127 4.16 15.82 0.05
C THR A 127 4.88 16.35 1.28
N LEU A 128 4.88 15.59 2.38
CA LEU A 128 5.62 15.86 3.61
C LEU A 128 7.15 15.82 3.36
N ASP A 129 7.58 14.96 2.43
CA ASP A 129 8.97 14.84 1.98
C ASP A 129 9.32 15.91 0.93
N ALA A 130 8.38 16.20 0.01
CA ALA A 130 8.51 17.25 -1.01
C ALA A 130 8.59 18.69 -0.44
N ARG A 131 8.41 18.86 0.89
CA ARG A 131 8.69 20.11 1.62
C ARG A 131 10.18 20.41 1.80
N LEU A 132 11.05 19.39 1.75
CA LEU A 132 12.47 19.53 2.06
C LEU A 132 13.29 20.18 0.91
N PRO A 133 14.39 20.90 1.21
CA PRO A 133 15.32 21.39 0.20
C PRO A 133 15.90 20.28 -0.69
N ASN A 134 16.09 19.10 -0.09
CA ASN A 134 16.40 17.85 -0.78
C ASN A 134 15.52 16.72 -0.21
N PRO A 135 14.44 16.30 -0.90
CA PRO A 135 13.57 15.24 -0.40
C PRO A 135 14.25 13.87 -0.23
N ALA A 136 15.40 13.63 -0.87
CA ALA A 136 16.19 12.42 -0.69
C ALA A 136 16.85 12.34 0.70
N ASP A 137 16.90 13.47 1.43
CA ASP A 137 17.37 13.55 2.80
C ASP A 137 16.28 13.33 3.85
N SER A 138 15.05 13.06 3.45
CA SER A 138 14.00 12.59 4.35
C SER A 138 14.41 11.32 5.10
N ILE A 139 14.03 11.27 6.38
CA ILE A 139 14.03 10.07 7.24
C ILE A 139 13.33 8.87 6.59
N LEU A 140 12.42 9.10 5.64
CA LEU A 140 11.78 8.06 4.84
C LEU A 140 12.81 7.11 4.19
N PHE A 141 13.93 7.66 3.70
CA PHE A 141 15.01 6.92 3.05
C PHE A 141 16.06 6.38 4.04
N THR A 142 15.59 5.83 5.15
CA THR A 142 16.40 5.22 6.22
C THR A 142 15.76 3.94 6.75
N LYS A 143 16.51 3.20 7.59
CA LYS A 143 16.05 2.00 8.32
C LYS A 143 14.74 2.17 9.10
N GLU A 144 14.36 3.40 9.43
CA GLU A 144 13.15 3.70 10.20
C GLU A 144 11.86 3.57 9.38
N PHE A 145 11.97 3.55 8.05
CA PHE A 145 10.86 3.47 7.10
C PHE A 145 11.18 2.51 5.93
N ILE A 146 11.42 2.99 4.70
CA ILE A 146 11.57 2.10 3.53
C ILE A 146 13.00 1.59 3.29
N GLY A 147 13.98 2.06 4.07
CA GLY A 147 15.38 1.66 3.97
C GLY A 147 16.27 2.65 3.21
N SER A 148 17.52 2.76 3.65
CA SER A 148 18.62 3.49 3.01
C SER A 148 19.23 2.71 1.83
N THR A 149 20.15 3.33 1.09
CA THR A 149 20.81 2.71 -0.07
C THR A 149 22.33 2.82 -0.04
N ASP A 150 23.01 1.82 -0.62
CA ASP A 150 24.46 1.85 -0.85
C ASP A 150 24.84 2.72 -2.08
N GLY A 151 26.15 2.79 -2.39
CA GLY A 151 26.65 3.51 -3.56
C GLY A 151 26.17 2.99 -4.92
N ASN A 152 25.65 1.77 -4.98
CA ASN A 152 25.08 1.14 -6.18
C ASN A 152 23.54 1.29 -6.24
N GLY A 153 22.91 1.85 -5.19
CA GLY A 153 21.47 1.97 -5.05
C GLY A 153 20.78 0.75 -4.43
N ASN A 154 21.49 -0.27 -3.96
CA ASN A 154 20.90 -1.43 -3.27
C ASN A 154 20.25 -0.99 -1.95
N VAL A 155 19.04 -1.48 -1.64
CA VAL A 155 18.41 -1.24 -0.32
C VAL A 155 19.01 -2.18 0.73
N ILE A 156 19.74 -1.61 1.69
CA ILE A 156 20.61 -2.35 2.62
C ILE A 156 20.08 -2.44 4.06
N ASP A 157 19.11 -1.62 4.45
CA ASP A 157 18.50 -1.62 5.78
C ASP A 157 16.97 -1.45 5.74
N GLY A 158 16.34 -1.44 6.92
CA GLY A 158 14.88 -1.40 7.06
C GLY A 158 14.17 -2.72 6.75
N PRO A 159 12.83 -2.75 6.72
CA PRO A 159 12.02 -3.96 6.53
C PRO A 159 12.10 -4.56 5.11
N CYS A 160 12.79 -3.86 4.21
CA CYS A 160 12.91 -4.16 2.78
C CYS A 160 14.31 -4.68 2.41
N ALA A 161 15.25 -4.68 3.36
CA ALA A 161 16.61 -5.17 3.16
C ALA A 161 16.60 -6.64 2.73
N ASN A 162 17.49 -7.01 1.81
CA ASN A 162 17.60 -8.38 1.25
C ASN A 162 16.34 -8.86 0.49
N PHE A 163 15.40 -7.95 0.14
CA PHE A 163 14.32 -8.28 -0.78
C PHE A 163 14.91 -8.57 -2.15
N LYS A 164 14.83 -9.83 -2.60
CA LYS A 164 15.27 -10.22 -3.95
C LYS A 164 14.30 -9.72 -5.01
N THR A 165 14.79 -9.42 -6.21
CA THR A 165 13.96 -9.02 -7.35
C THR A 165 13.32 -10.24 -8.03
N LEU A 166 12.30 -10.02 -8.87
CA LEU A 166 11.72 -11.09 -9.71
C LEU A 166 12.70 -11.65 -10.75
N GLN A 167 13.80 -10.94 -11.01
CA GLN A 167 14.90 -11.29 -11.90
C GLN A 167 15.92 -12.21 -11.20
N GLY A 168 15.88 -12.28 -9.86
CA GLY A 168 16.84 -13.02 -9.04
C GLY A 168 18.00 -12.18 -8.49
N ASP A 169 18.00 -10.86 -8.67
CA ASP A 169 19.00 -9.97 -8.06
C ASP A 169 18.87 -10.02 -6.52
N PRO A 170 19.97 -9.91 -5.77
CA PRO A 170 19.97 -10.08 -4.32
C PRO A 170 19.24 -8.96 -3.55
N TYR A 171 19.07 -7.78 -4.16
CA TYR A 171 18.47 -6.60 -3.54
C TYR A 171 17.56 -5.87 -4.54
N ILE A 172 16.46 -5.30 -4.04
CA ILE A 172 15.77 -4.18 -4.70
C ILE A 172 16.67 -2.94 -4.70
N THR A 173 16.49 -2.07 -5.70
CA THR A 173 17.31 -0.86 -5.87
C THR A 173 16.47 0.41 -5.91
N ARG A 174 17.05 1.53 -5.46
CA ARG A 174 16.50 2.89 -5.57
C ARG A 174 17.61 3.88 -5.93
N ASN A 175 17.30 4.84 -6.79
CA ASN A 175 18.21 5.91 -7.22
C ASN A 175 17.61 7.27 -6.85
N VAL A 176 17.32 7.43 -5.55
CA VAL A 176 16.48 8.51 -5.01
C VAL A 176 16.98 9.89 -5.46
N GLY A 177 16.15 10.61 -6.22
CA GLY A 177 16.42 11.93 -6.77
C GLY A 177 17.39 12.00 -7.95
N LYS A 178 17.98 10.87 -8.40
CA LYS A 178 19.04 10.87 -9.43
C LYS A 178 18.52 10.79 -10.87
N GLU A 179 17.30 10.27 -11.08
CA GLU A 179 16.76 9.95 -12.42
C GLU A 179 15.90 11.10 -13.03
N GLY A 180 15.91 12.30 -12.45
CA GLY A 180 15.20 13.48 -12.99
C GLY A 180 13.70 13.57 -12.67
N GLY A 181 13.17 12.67 -11.84
CA GLY A 181 11.79 12.75 -11.32
C GLY A 181 11.62 13.79 -10.22
N ARG A 182 10.40 13.88 -9.66
CA ARG A 182 10.12 14.57 -8.39
C ARG A 182 8.96 13.91 -7.64
N LEU A 183 8.96 14.01 -6.31
CA LEU A 183 7.80 13.63 -5.50
C LEU A 183 6.59 14.52 -5.84
N MET A 184 5.39 14.01 -5.53
CA MET A 184 4.15 14.80 -5.54
C MET A 184 4.22 15.86 -4.43
N ASN A 185 3.82 17.10 -4.72
CA ASN A 185 3.74 18.17 -3.73
C ASN A 185 2.28 18.59 -3.46
N GLU A 186 2.07 19.48 -2.50
CA GLU A 186 0.70 19.92 -2.15
C GLU A 186 0.00 20.65 -3.31
N ASP A 187 0.73 21.36 -4.18
CA ASP A 187 0.14 22.01 -5.36
C ASP A 187 -0.42 21.00 -6.37
N ASP A 188 0.21 19.83 -6.52
CA ASP A 188 -0.33 18.72 -7.29
C ASP A 188 -1.61 18.17 -6.64
N VAL A 189 -1.60 17.95 -5.32
CA VAL A 189 -2.76 17.43 -4.59
C VAL A 189 -3.95 18.39 -4.69
N GLN A 190 -3.73 19.68 -4.48
CA GLN A 190 -4.76 20.71 -4.62
C GLN A 190 -5.21 20.89 -6.07
N TRP A 191 -4.34 20.68 -7.06
CA TRP A 191 -4.77 20.65 -8.47
C TRP A 191 -5.66 19.45 -8.76
N ILE A 192 -5.29 18.25 -8.31
CA ILE A 192 -6.10 17.03 -8.48
C ILE A 192 -7.46 17.19 -7.76
N LEU A 193 -7.45 17.65 -6.50
CA LEU A 193 -8.67 17.89 -5.70
C LEU A 193 -9.54 19.06 -6.19
N SER A 194 -9.14 19.81 -7.21
CA SER A 194 -9.93 20.90 -7.80
C SER A 194 -10.41 20.64 -9.23
N GLN A 195 -10.19 19.44 -9.79
CA GLN A 195 -10.67 19.13 -11.14
C GLN A 195 -12.18 18.85 -11.14
N PRO A 196 -13.01 19.59 -11.90
CA PRO A 196 -14.46 19.42 -11.89
C PRO A 196 -14.97 18.28 -12.79
N LYS A 197 -14.09 17.62 -13.57
CA LYS A 197 -14.45 16.55 -14.50
C LYS A 197 -13.78 15.23 -14.15
N LEU A 198 -14.52 14.14 -14.31
CA LEU A 198 -14.03 12.78 -14.10
C LEU A 198 -12.87 12.39 -15.04
N ASP A 199 -12.89 12.84 -16.29
CA ASP A 199 -11.87 12.56 -17.30
C ASP A 199 -10.56 13.37 -17.12
N HIS A 200 -10.52 14.32 -16.18
CA HIS A 200 -9.28 14.94 -15.69
C HIS A 200 -8.64 14.14 -14.53
N ILE A 201 -9.32 13.12 -14.00
CA ILE A 201 -8.85 12.22 -12.95
C ILE A 201 -8.59 10.81 -13.52
N MET A 202 -9.65 10.16 -14.03
CA MET A 202 -9.60 8.89 -14.74
C MET A 202 -9.31 9.17 -16.21
N THR A 203 -8.03 9.32 -16.52
CA THR A 203 -7.51 10.09 -17.66
C THR A 203 -7.07 9.20 -18.83
N TYR A 204 -7.11 9.75 -20.05
CA TYR A 204 -6.57 9.12 -21.26
C TYR A 204 -5.09 9.49 -21.41
N THR A 205 -4.23 9.00 -20.52
CA THR A 205 -2.84 9.45 -20.39
C THR A 205 -1.94 9.02 -21.56
N VAL A 206 -2.18 7.86 -22.18
CA VAL A 206 -1.50 7.37 -23.39
C VAL A 206 -2.54 7.18 -24.51
N PRO A 207 -3.06 8.29 -25.06
CA PRO A 207 -4.13 8.23 -26.04
C PRO A 207 -3.65 7.81 -27.44
N GLY A 208 -4.59 7.41 -28.30
CA GLY A 208 -4.33 7.25 -29.73
C GLY A 208 -4.26 8.60 -30.47
N ASP A 209 -3.65 8.59 -31.66
CA ASP A 209 -3.38 9.78 -32.50
C ASP A 209 -4.63 10.62 -32.88
N LYS A 210 -5.83 10.09 -32.63
CA LYS A 210 -7.14 10.71 -32.94
C LYS A 210 -7.94 11.14 -31.70
N CYS A 211 -7.41 10.94 -30.49
CA CYS A 211 -8.10 11.31 -29.26
C CYS A 211 -8.39 12.83 -29.22
N PRO A 212 -9.65 13.26 -28.99
CA PRO A 212 -10.00 14.67 -28.82
C PRO A 212 -9.65 15.20 -27.41
N CYS A 213 -8.62 14.63 -26.76
CA CYS A 213 -8.28 14.89 -25.36
C CYS A 213 -7.09 15.85 -25.22
N GLU A 214 -7.23 16.86 -24.37
CA GLU A 214 -6.14 17.77 -23.99
C GLU A 214 -5.24 17.12 -22.94
N ILE A 215 -4.00 16.77 -23.31
CA ILE A 215 -3.04 16.14 -22.41
C ILE A 215 -2.35 17.22 -21.54
N THR A 216 -2.46 17.11 -20.21
CA THR A 216 -1.73 17.96 -19.26
C THR A 216 -0.79 17.17 -18.36
N ASN A 217 0.42 17.68 -18.15
CA ASN A 217 1.44 17.03 -17.31
C ASN A 217 1.11 17.01 -15.80
N LYS A 218 -0.06 17.55 -15.40
CA LYS A 218 -0.60 17.51 -14.03
C LYS A 218 -1.56 16.36 -13.76
N TRP A 219 -1.99 15.60 -14.78
CA TRP A 219 -2.87 14.43 -14.57
C TRP A 219 -2.28 13.44 -13.56
N PRO A 220 -3.12 12.76 -12.75
CA PRO A 220 -2.64 12.02 -11.59
C PRO A 220 -1.59 10.95 -11.91
N GLU A 221 -1.78 10.16 -12.98
CA GLU A 221 -0.84 9.12 -13.40
C GLU A 221 0.54 9.67 -13.80
N PHE A 222 0.62 10.92 -14.29
CA PHE A 222 1.89 11.58 -14.60
C PHE A 222 2.60 12.13 -13.37
N VAL A 223 1.87 12.67 -12.39
CA VAL A 223 2.47 13.10 -11.11
C VAL A 223 2.98 11.87 -10.34
N HIS A 224 2.19 10.79 -10.36
CA HIS A 224 2.61 9.45 -9.95
C HIS A 224 3.87 8.97 -10.69
N GLY A 225 3.94 9.11 -12.02
CA GLY A 225 5.11 8.73 -12.81
C GLY A 225 6.37 9.54 -12.49
N LYS A 226 6.23 10.84 -12.17
CA LYS A 226 7.35 11.67 -11.66
C LYS A 226 7.88 11.15 -10.33
N ALA A 227 7.00 10.69 -9.44
CA ALA A 227 7.39 10.12 -8.14
C ALA A 227 8.05 8.74 -8.29
N HIS A 228 7.52 7.85 -9.15
CA HIS A 228 8.19 6.61 -9.56
C HIS A 228 9.61 6.86 -10.08
N THR A 229 9.75 7.86 -10.97
CA THR A 229 11.05 8.32 -11.47
C THR A 229 11.93 8.88 -10.34
N TYR A 230 11.34 9.55 -9.33
CA TYR A 230 12.09 10.08 -8.19
C TYR A 230 12.65 8.98 -7.28
N PHE A 231 11.89 7.93 -6.98
CA PHE A 231 12.41 6.77 -6.25
C PHE A 231 13.55 6.08 -7.02
N GLY A 232 13.45 6.03 -8.35
CA GLY A 232 14.47 5.46 -9.23
C GLY A 232 14.64 3.94 -9.04
N GLY A 233 15.71 3.36 -9.59
CA GLY A 233 16.01 1.94 -9.44
C GLY A 233 14.85 1.05 -9.91
N LEU A 234 14.37 0.14 -9.05
CA LEU A 234 13.27 -0.76 -9.40
C LEU A 234 11.92 -0.04 -9.56
N MET A 235 11.70 1.09 -8.85
CA MET A 235 10.49 1.91 -9.00
C MET A 235 10.44 2.66 -10.34
N LEU A 236 11.57 2.81 -11.06
CA LEU A 236 11.64 3.49 -12.36
C LEU A 236 11.03 2.67 -13.50
N ASP A 237 11.14 1.34 -13.48
CA ASP A 237 10.49 0.49 -14.49
C ASP A 237 9.09 0.11 -14.00
N THR A 238 8.07 0.68 -14.65
CA THR A 238 6.66 0.40 -14.36
C THR A 238 6.29 -1.07 -14.48
N ALA A 239 7.06 -1.90 -15.20
CA ALA A 239 6.85 -3.35 -15.21
C ALA A 239 7.28 -4.02 -13.90
N LEU A 240 8.21 -3.40 -13.14
CA LEU A 240 8.93 -4.04 -12.04
C LEU A 240 8.68 -3.37 -10.69
N SER A 241 8.12 -2.16 -10.69
CA SER A 241 8.03 -1.28 -9.52
C SER A 241 7.30 -1.90 -8.32
N ALA A 242 6.29 -2.75 -8.54
CA ALA A 242 5.60 -3.46 -7.46
C ALA A 242 6.50 -4.45 -6.68
N GLY A 243 7.68 -4.80 -7.22
CA GLY A 243 8.72 -5.57 -6.55
C GLY A 243 9.44 -4.80 -5.42
N ASP A 244 9.49 -3.46 -5.48
CA ASP A 244 9.80 -2.61 -4.33
C ASP A 244 8.49 -2.37 -3.56
N SER A 245 7.97 -3.45 -2.99
CA SER A 245 6.64 -3.46 -2.37
C SER A 245 6.53 -2.49 -1.19
N CYS A 246 7.65 -2.17 -0.54
CA CYS A 246 7.74 -1.15 0.50
C CYS A 246 7.47 0.27 0.01
N ALA A 247 7.98 0.67 -1.16
CA ALA A 247 7.68 1.98 -1.72
C ALA A 247 6.34 1.96 -2.47
N PHE A 248 6.09 0.90 -3.25
CA PHE A 248 4.96 0.82 -4.17
C PHE A 248 3.60 0.87 -3.47
N PHE A 249 3.30 -0.09 -2.57
CA PHE A 249 1.95 -0.20 -2.01
C PHE A 249 1.59 1.02 -1.14
N PRO A 250 2.46 1.54 -0.26
CA PRO A 250 2.17 2.75 0.51
C PRO A 250 2.07 4.03 -0.33
N PHE A 251 2.84 4.16 -1.43
CA PHE A 251 2.69 5.29 -2.35
C PHE A 251 1.37 5.24 -3.13
N HIS A 252 1.03 4.08 -3.69
CA HIS A 252 -0.26 3.87 -4.37
C HIS A 252 -1.44 4.04 -3.40
N ASN A 253 -1.27 3.69 -2.13
CA ASN A 253 -2.26 3.94 -1.09
C ASN A 253 -2.52 5.43 -0.86
N PHE A 254 -1.50 6.28 -0.93
CA PHE A 254 -1.65 7.73 -0.85
C PHE A 254 -2.32 8.31 -2.11
N LEU A 255 -1.96 7.80 -3.28
CA LEU A 255 -2.62 8.17 -4.55
C LEU A 255 -4.11 7.80 -4.54
N ASN A 256 -4.47 6.64 -3.98
CA ASN A 256 -5.86 6.22 -3.80
C ASN A 256 -6.59 7.04 -2.71
N LEU A 257 -5.92 7.51 -1.65
CA LEU A 257 -6.50 8.48 -0.70
C LEU A 257 -6.91 9.78 -1.41
N ILE A 258 -6.08 10.30 -2.30
CA ILE A 258 -6.41 11.51 -3.08
C ILE A 258 -7.60 11.26 -4.01
N PHE A 259 -7.66 10.10 -4.67
CA PHE A 259 -8.81 9.68 -5.48
C PHE A 259 -10.10 9.64 -4.66
N GLU A 260 -10.09 8.96 -3.51
CA GLU A 260 -11.28 8.89 -2.64
C GLU A 260 -11.69 10.27 -2.13
N LYS A 261 -10.75 11.13 -1.73
CA LYS A 261 -11.04 12.53 -1.36
C LYS A 261 -11.70 13.30 -2.51
N TRP A 262 -11.18 13.20 -3.74
CA TRP A 262 -11.81 13.82 -4.92
C TRP A 262 -13.26 13.34 -5.10
N ARG A 263 -13.49 12.02 -4.97
CA ARG A 263 -14.81 11.38 -5.09
C ARG A 263 -15.78 11.73 -3.96
N TYR A 264 -15.29 12.08 -2.77
CA TYR A 264 -16.13 12.64 -1.70
C TYR A 264 -16.50 14.11 -1.96
N MET A 265 -15.66 14.87 -2.67
CA MET A 265 -15.88 16.28 -2.98
C MET A 265 -16.76 16.52 -4.22
N HIS A 266 -16.67 15.66 -5.25
CA HIS A 266 -17.27 15.90 -6.56
C HIS A 266 -18.43 14.96 -6.95
N GLN A 267 -18.61 13.85 -6.22
CA GLN A 267 -19.61 12.83 -6.55
C GLN A 267 -20.53 12.55 -5.36
N THR A 268 -21.84 12.51 -5.60
CA THR A 268 -22.79 11.90 -4.65
C THR A 268 -22.46 10.41 -4.42
N ARG A 269 -23.03 9.82 -3.37
CA ARG A 269 -22.81 8.39 -3.05
C ARG A 269 -23.26 7.45 -4.18
N GLU A 270 -24.25 7.84 -4.97
CA GLU A 270 -24.68 7.09 -6.17
C GLU A 270 -23.70 7.27 -7.33
N GLN A 271 -23.39 8.53 -7.71
CA GLN A 271 -22.44 8.85 -8.77
C GLN A 271 -21.10 8.14 -8.59
N ARG A 272 -20.63 8.03 -7.34
CA ARG A 272 -19.42 7.27 -7.01
C ARG A 272 -19.43 5.84 -7.57
N CYS A 273 -20.54 5.11 -7.54
CA CYS A 273 -20.64 3.75 -8.09
C CYS A 273 -20.94 3.69 -9.58
N THR A 274 -21.53 4.74 -10.16
CA THR A 274 -22.07 4.70 -11.54
C THR A 274 -21.14 5.33 -12.56
N GLU A 275 -20.56 6.49 -12.25
CA GLU A 275 -19.79 7.32 -13.19
C GLU A 275 -18.43 6.72 -13.53
N TYR A 276 -18.21 6.51 -14.83
CA TYR A 276 -16.94 6.11 -15.43
C TYR A 276 -16.74 6.97 -16.70
N PRO A 277 -15.49 7.27 -17.12
CA PRO A 277 -15.27 7.97 -18.39
C PRO A 277 -15.90 7.23 -19.58
N LYS A 278 -16.27 7.96 -20.64
CA LYS A 278 -16.95 7.35 -21.79
C LYS A 278 -16.00 6.46 -22.59
N ASP A 279 -16.44 5.23 -22.86
CA ASP A 279 -15.77 4.29 -23.76
C ASP A 279 -15.50 4.98 -25.13
N ASN A 280 -14.23 5.08 -25.53
CA ASN A 280 -13.83 5.72 -26.78
C ASN A 280 -12.58 5.02 -27.39
N PRO A 281 -12.69 4.43 -28.60
CA PRO A 281 -11.62 3.62 -29.20
C PRO A 281 -10.45 4.44 -29.75
N ASP A 282 -10.64 5.73 -30.04
CA ASP A 282 -9.54 6.63 -30.42
C ASP A 282 -8.71 7.06 -29.19
N CYS A 283 -9.27 6.93 -27.98
CA CYS A 283 -8.62 7.28 -26.73
C CYS A 283 -8.02 6.07 -25.99
N CYS A 284 -8.68 4.91 -26.03
CA CYS A 284 -8.51 3.87 -25.01
C CYS A 284 -8.71 2.45 -25.55
N PRO A 285 -7.90 1.45 -25.13
CA PRO A 285 -8.17 0.04 -25.39
C PRO A 285 -9.48 -0.41 -24.73
N ALA A 286 -10.28 -1.21 -25.44
CA ALA A 286 -11.60 -1.64 -24.98
C ALA A 286 -11.58 -2.47 -23.67
N ASP A 287 -10.47 -3.12 -23.34
CA ASP A 287 -10.26 -3.78 -22.05
C ASP A 287 -10.24 -2.83 -20.84
N GLN A 288 -10.02 -1.53 -21.03
CA GLN A 288 -10.10 -0.51 -19.98
C GLN A 288 -11.47 0.21 -19.91
N TYR A 289 -12.44 -0.20 -20.74
CA TYR A 289 -13.81 0.32 -20.73
C TYR A 289 -14.58 -0.06 -19.45
N ARG A 290 -15.67 0.66 -19.17
CA ARG A 290 -16.44 0.55 -17.92
C ARG A 290 -16.82 -0.90 -17.56
N ASN A 291 -17.39 -1.62 -18.53
CA ASN A 291 -18.00 -2.92 -18.33
C ASN A 291 -17.08 -4.09 -18.76
N SER A 292 -15.84 -3.80 -19.12
CA SER A 292 -14.83 -4.81 -19.44
C SER A 292 -14.29 -5.49 -18.19
N SER A 293 -13.84 -6.75 -18.32
CA SER A 293 -13.24 -7.50 -17.22
C SER A 293 -11.95 -6.81 -16.73
N MET A 294 -11.83 -6.69 -15.41
CA MET A 294 -10.65 -6.16 -14.75
C MET A 294 -9.52 -7.19 -14.89
N TYR A 295 -8.64 -7.00 -15.88
CA TYR A 295 -7.61 -7.97 -16.28
C TYR A 295 -6.76 -8.46 -15.10
N LEU A 296 -6.65 -9.79 -14.93
CA LEU A 296 -5.95 -10.46 -13.80
C LEU A 296 -6.55 -10.17 -12.41
N MET A 297 -7.72 -9.55 -12.35
CA MET A 297 -8.52 -9.29 -11.15
C MET A 297 -9.89 -9.97 -11.20
N GLU A 298 -10.00 -11.07 -11.93
CA GLU A 298 -11.22 -11.87 -12.08
C GLU A 298 -11.83 -12.19 -10.69
N PRO A 299 -13.17 -12.17 -10.56
CA PRO A 299 -14.17 -12.09 -11.61
C PRO A 299 -14.68 -10.66 -11.91
N LEU A 300 -13.96 -9.64 -11.43
CA LEU A 300 -14.44 -8.25 -11.44
C LEU A 300 -14.46 -7.62 -12.84
N LEU A 301 -15.31 -6.62 -13.01
CA LEU A 301 -15.30 -5.64 -14.11
C LEU A 301 -14.61 -4.35 -13.66
N ASN A 302 -14.12 -3.52 -14.58
CA ASN A 302 -13.48 -2.24 -14.23
C ASN A 302 -14.39 -1.34 -13.36
N CYS A 303 -15.71 -1.33 -13.63
CA CYS A 303 -16.68 -0.61 -12.81
C CYS A 303 -16.86 -1.17 -11.39
N ASP A 304 -16.52 -2.43 -11.10
CA ASP A 304 -16.56 -2.92 -9.71
C ASP A 304 -15.57 -2.17 -8.82
N GLY A 305 -14.46 -1.69 -9.38
CA GLY A 305 -13.51 -0.83 -8.66
C GLY A 305 -14.07 0.54 -8.25
N LEU A 306 -15.26 0.92 -8.70
CA LEU A 306 -15.97 2.11 -8.23
C LEU A 306 -16.77 1.89 -6.93
N LYS A 307 -17.02 0.65 -6.50
CA LYS A 307 -17.91 0.34 -5.37
C LYS A 307 -17.59 1.15 -4.09
N ASN A 308 -18.64 1.60 -3.39
CA ASN A 308 -18.49 2.27 -2.08
C ASN A 308 -18.04 1.25 -1.01
N GLU A 309 -18.38 -0.03 -1.21
CA GLU A 309 -18.08 -1.17 -0.32
C GLU A 309 -16.59 -1.30 0.05
N TYR A 310 -15.68 -0.84 -0.81
CA TYR A 310 -14.26 -0.70 -0.46
C TYR A 310 -14.04 0.14 0.81
N ASN A 311 -14.74 1.28 0.91
CA ASN A 311 -14.63 2.23 2.02
C ASN A 311 -15.64 1.96 3.14
N ASP A 312 -16.80 1.38 2.81
CA ASP A 312 -17.81 1.02 3.81
C ASP A 312 -17.37 -0.23 4.61
N ASN A 313 -16.74 -1.21 3.94
CA ASN A 313 -16.56 -2.57 4.45
C ASN A 313 -15.09 -2.99 4.62
N MET A 314 -14.20 -2.63 3.68
CA MET A 314 -12.88 -3.25 3.57
C MET A 314 -11.75 -2.44 4.23
N TYR A 315 -11.67 -1.15 3.93
CA TYR A 315 -10.75 -0.20 4.57
C TYR A 315 -11.39 1.18 4.78
N GLU A 316 -10.72 2.04 5.53
CA GLU A 316 -10.90 3.49 5.53
C GLU A 316 -9.54 4.17 5.68
N TYR A 317 -9.48 5.46 5.40
CA TYR A 317 -8.28 6.26 5.59
C TYR A 317 -8.42 7.16 6.81
N GLU A 318 -7.36 7.25 7.60
CA GLU A 318 -7.17 8.35 8.54
C GLU A 318 -6.87 9.63 7.75
N ASP A 319 -7.58 10.73 8.03
CA ASP A 319 -7.52 11.93 7.20
C ASP A 319 -6.18 12.67 7.36
N ARG A 320 -5.74 13.35 6.28
CA ARG A 320 -4.53 14.18 6.28
C ARG A 320 -4.58 15.30 7.33
N SER A 321 -5.78 15.72 7.73
CA SER A 321 -5.97 16.71 8.80
C SER A 321 -5.44 16.29 10.17
N VAL A 322 -5.21 15.00 10.45
CA VAL A 322 -4.73 14.58 11.79
C VAL A 322 -3.25 14.90 12.03
N TYR A 323 -2.44 15.14 10.98
CA TYR A 323 -1.03 15.53 11.07
C TYR A 323 -0.78 16.93 10.50
N THR A 324 -1.62 17.88 10.92
CA THR A 324 -1.36 19.32 10.74
C THR A 324 -0.59 19.90 11.93
N CYS A 325 0.03 21.05 11.72
CA CYS A 325 0.64 21.87 12.77
C CYS A 325 0.28 23.36 12.53
N ASN A 326 0.59 24.23 13.49
CA ASN A 326 0.31 25.68 13.37
C ASN A 326 1.42 26.51 14.03
N ALA A 327 1.18 27.81 14.24
CA ALA A 327 2.15 28.73 14.84
C ALA A 327 2.60 28.35 16.27
N THR A 328 1.78 27.61 17.03
CA THR A 328 2.05 27.24 18.44
C THR A 328 2.06 25.73 18.71
N THR A 329 1.53 24.90 17.80
CA THR A 329 1.57 23.43 17.94
C THR A 329 2.59 22.80 16.98
N GLU A 330 3.32 21.80 17.46
CA GLU A 330 4.13 20.92 16.62
C GLU A 330 3.31 19.85 15.90
N CYS A 331 3.99 19.08 15.04
CA CYS A 331 3.44 17.88 14.42
C CYS A 331 3.27 16.75 15.46
N PRO A 332 2.21 15.93 15.35
CA PRO A 332 1.90 14.88 16.33
C PRO A 332 2.76 13.60 16.19
N SER A 333 3.86 13.64 15.42
CA SER A 333 4.78 12.53 15.24
C SER A 333 6.23 12.99 15.38
N ILE A 334 7.01 12.22 16.13
CA ILE A 334 8.47 12.42 16.30
C ILE A 334 9.26 12.29 15.00
N TYR A 335 8.66 11.73 13.95
CA TYR A 335 9.28 11.57 12.63
C TYR A 335 9.02 12.77 11.69
N MET A 336 8.32 13.80 12.18
CA MET A 336 7.96 15.04 11.46
C MET A 336 8.36 16.28 12.28
N PHE A 337 8.36 17.44 11.63
CA PHE A 337 8.50 18.75 12.28
C PHE A 337 7.57 19.78 11.62
N CYS A 338 7.20 20.85 12.34
CA CYS A 338 6.37 21.90 11.78
C CYS A 338 7.20 22.87 10.91
N ASP A 339 7.06 22.77 9.59
CA ASP A 339 7.60 23.76 8.66
C ASP A 339 6.79 25.06 8.76
N ARG A 340 7.43 26.09 9.33
CA ARG A 340 6.92 27.46 9.45
C ARG A 340 7.65 28.46 8.54
N SER A 341 8.32 27.99 7.48
CA SER A 341 9.02 28.84 6.49
C SER A 341 8.08 29.62 5.54
N LYS A 342 6.76 29.33 5.58
CA LYS A 342 5.74 29.87 4.68
C LYS A 342 4.49 30.27 5.46
N ASP A 343 3.69 31.18 4.89
CA ASP A 343 2.47 31.78 5.46
C ASP A 343 1.49 30.77 6.10
N LYS A 344 1.48 29.53 5.60
CA LYS A 344 0.70 28.41 6.15
C LYS A 344 1.65 27.32 6.68
N PRO A 345 1.80 27.21 8.01
CA PRO A 345 2.49 26.10 8.65
C PRO A 345 1.95 24.74 8.19
N HIS A 346 2.84 23.76 8.12
CA HIS A 346 2.49 22.39 7.69
C HIS A 346 3.54 21.41 8.22
N CYS A 347 3.17 20.15 8.38
CA CYS A 347 4.16 19.14 8.72
C CYS A 347 5.09 18.84 7.54
N ALA A 348 6.36 18.61 7.86
CA ALA A 348 7.39 18.13 6.95
C ALA A 348 8.06 16.90 7.56
N SER A 349 8.55 16.01 6.70
CA SER A 349 9.31 14.82 7.11
C SER A 349 10.66 15.23 7.68
N LYS A 350 11.10 14.68 8.83
CA LYS A 350 12.41 15.03 9.39
C LYS A 350 13.56 14.67 8.45
N VAL A 351 14.64 15.44 8.54
CA VAL A 351 15.88 15.25 7.76
C VAL A 351 16.81 14.27 8.48
N LYS A 352 17.33 13.28 7.75
CA LYS A 352 18.30 12.29 8.24
C LYS A 352 19.67 12.92 8.53
N LEU A 353 20.49 12.27 9.35
CA LEU A 353 21.87 12.70 9.63
C LEU A 353 22.70 12.79 8.33
N GLY A 354 23.48 13.87 8.21
CA GLY A 354 24.22 14.24 6.99
C GLY A 354 23.36 14.92 5.90
N GLY A 355 22.05 15.05 6.10
CA GLY A 355 21.13 15.68 5.16
C GLY A 355 21.04 17.21 5.28
N ASN A 356 20.56 17.85 4.22
CA ASN A 356 20.37 19.30 4.13
C ASN A 356 19.15 19.78 4.96
N CYS A 357 19.37 20.73 5.88
CA CYS A 357 18.34 21.33 6.75
C CYS A 357 18.14 22.85 6.55
N THR A 358 18.55 23.40 5.41
CA THR A 358 18.35 24.81 5.02
C THR A 358 16.87 25.20 4.89
N GLY A 359 16.60 26.51 4.87
CA GLY A 359 15.30 27.06 4.45
C GLY A 359 14.22 27.13 5.53
N PHE A 360 14.48 26.63 6.74
CA PHE A 360 13.55 26.66 7.87
C PHE A 360 13.94 27.72 8.92
N PRO A 361 12.99 28.23 9.72
CA PRO A 361 13.28 29.23 10.76
C PRO A 361 14.32 28.74 11.78
N PRO A 362 15.19 29.62 12.32
CA PRO A 362 16.16 29.24 13.35
C PRO A 362 15.48 28.59 14.57
N GLY A 363 16.07 27.50 15.08
CA GLY A 363 15.52 26.72 16.19
C GLY A 363 14.44 25.70 15.80
N THR A 364 14.06 25.57 14.53
CA THR A 364 13.16 24.50 14.06
C THR A 364 13.83 23.13 14.21
N ASP A 365 13.11 22.15 14.78
CA ASP A 365 13.58 20.79 15.00
C ASP A 365 13.54 19.93 13.71
N VAL A 366 14.29 20.36 12.69
CA VAL A 366 14.31 19.76 11.34
C VAL A 366 14.88 18.34 11.32
N CYS A 367 15.78 18.01 12.25
CA CYS A 367 16.64 16.83 12.16
C CYS A 367 16.11 15.62 12.93
N TRP A 368 16.40 14.42 12.43
CA TRP A 368 16.22 13.17 13.16
C TRP A 368 17.47 12.82 13.97
N ASN A 369 17.32 12.64 15.28
CA ASN A 369 18.40 12.31 16.23
C ASN A 369 19.65 13.19 16.09
N GLY A 370 19.45 14.49 15.92
CA GLY A 370 20.53 15.45 15.68
C GLY A 370 20.04 16.89 15.70
N THR A 371 20.88 17.82 15.25
CA THR A 371 20.57 19.27 15.19
C THR A 371 21.11 19.85 13.89
N CYS A 372 20.43 20.88 13.36
CA CYS A 372 20.91 21.58 12.17
C CYS A 372 22.09 22.48 12.54
N VAL A 373 23.28 22.19 12.03
CA VAL A 373 24.51 22.95 12.27
C VAL A 373 25.23 23.14 10.95
N ASN A 374 25.50 24.40 10.57
CA ASN A 374 26.07 24.76 9.27
C ASN A 374 25.33 24.06 8.11
N ASP A 375 24.01 24.25 8.07
CA ASP A 375 23.08 23.75 7.04
C ASP A 375 22.95 22.22 6.89
N VAL A 376 23.60 21.45 7.77
CA VAL A 376 23.59 19.98 7.78
C VAL A 376 23.08 19.43 9.11
N CYS A 377 22.26 18.37 9.06
CA CYS A 377 21.86 17.63 10.26
C CYS A 377 23.02 16.82 10.84
N VAL A 378 23.61 17.27 11.94
CA VAL A 378 24.69 16.57 12.64
C VAL A 378 24.18 15.84 13.88
N TYR A 379 24.81 14.71 14.22
CA TYR A 379 24.53 14.03 15.48
C TYR A 379 25.08 14.87 16.64
N VAL A 380 24.22 15.21 17.59
CA VAL A 380 24.62 15.84 18.85
C VAL A 380 24.42 14.79 19.96
N PRO A 381 25.48 14.34 20.64
CA PRO A 381 25.33 13.41 21.76
C PRO A 381 24.56 14.09 22.89
N THR A 382 23.42 13.52 23.25
CA THR A 382 22.54 14.06 24.29
C THR A 382 23.27 14.08 25.64
N THR A 383 23.69 15.26 26.09
CA THR A 383 24.29 15.45 27.43
C THR A 383 23.25 15.46 28.54
N THR A 384 21.97 15.67 28.20
CA THR A 384 20.84 15.35 29.06
C THR A 384 20.79 13.83 29.28
N PRO A 385 20.74 13.33 30.52
CA PRO A 385 20.37 11.94 30.77
C PRO A 385 19.03 11.64 30.08
N LEU A 386 18.89 10.42 29.54
CA LEU A 386 17.57 9.90 29.21
C LEU A 386 16.69 10.08 30.47
N PRO A 387 15.49 10.69 30.38
CA PRO A 387 14.65 10.87 31.55
C PRO A 387 14.41 9.47 32.13
N THR A 388 14.89 9.24 33.36
CA THR A 388 14.83 7.94 34.00
C THR A 388 13.39 7.47 33.95
N THR A 389 13.10 6.45 33.15
CA THR A 389 11.80 5.81 33.15
C THR A 389 11.61 5.25 34.54
N THR A 390 10.83 5.95 35.37
CA THR A 390 10.49 5.51 36.73
C THR A 390 10.08 4.05 36.60
N PRO A 391 10.79 3.10 37.24
CA PRO A 391 10.45 1.70 37.09
C PRO A 391 8.99 1.55 37.47
N ILE A 392 8.20 0.96 36.55
CA ILE A 392 6.77 0.70 36.77
C ILE A 392 6.67 0.06 38.15
N PRO A 393 5.89 0.63 39.09
CA PRO A 393 5.93 0.19 40.48
C PRO A 393 5.64 -1.30 40.52
N THR A 394 6.64 -2.08 40.91
CA THR A 394 6.59 -3.54 40.90
C THR A 394 5.38 -3.97 41.71
N THR A 395 4.32 -4.40 41.03
CA THR A 395 3.10 -4.85 41.68
C THR A 395 3.44 -6.10 42.47
N THR A 396 3.57 -5.94 43.79
CA THR A 396 3.86 -7.03 44.72
C THR A 396 2.91 -8.19 44.40
N PRO A 397 3.41 -9.39 44.07
CA PRO A 397 2.54 -10.51 43.75
C PRO A 397 1.64 -10.81 44.94
N LEU A 398 0.33 -10.82 44.70
CA LEU A 398 -0.67 -11.11 45.73
C LEU A 398 -0.37 -12.49 46.34
N PRO A 399 -0.38 -12.65 47.69
CA PRO A 399 -0.06 -13.93 48.33
C PRO A 399 -0.97 -15.06 47.84
N THR A 400 -0.45 -15.91 46.97
CA THR A 400 -1.22 -16.99 46.33
C THR A 400 -1.19 -18.21 47.24
N THR A 401 -1.98 -18.17 48.32
CA THR A 401 -2.18 -19.30 49.22
C THR A 401 -3.17 -20.29 48.60
N ILE A 402 -2.74 -21.01 47.57
CA ILE A 402 -3.43 -22.20 47.04
C ILE A 402 -2.50 -23.39 47.22
N PRO A 403 -2.86 -24.41 48.02
CA PRO A 403 -1.99 -25.56 48.27
C PRO A 403 -1.85 -26.44 47.03
N LEU A 404 -0.66 -27.02 46.85
CA LEU A 404 -0.33 -27.95 45.77
C LEU A 404 -1.15 -29.25 45.90
N PRO A 405 -1.87 -29.70 44.86
CA PRO A 405 -2.56 -30.99 44.90
C PRO A 405 -1.56 -32.16 44.78
N THR A 406 -1.45 -32.96 45.83
CA THR A 406 -0.63 -34.18 45.86
C THR A 406 -1.15 -35.23 44.88
N THR A 407 -0.24 -35.91 44.17
CA THR A 407 -0.59 -37.01 43.25
C THR A 407 -0.98 -38.29 44.00
N THR A 408 -2.18 -38.80 43.74
CA THR A 408 -2.66 -40.12 44.22
C THR A 408 -3.04 -41.00 43.01
N PRO A 409 -2.74 -42.31 42.99
CA PRO A 409 -3.00 -43.17 41.83
C PRO A 409 -4.48 -43.40 41.50
N LEU A 410 -4.74 -43.71 40.23
CA LEU A 410 -6.07 -43.98 39.66
C LEU A 410 -6.58 -45.40 39.99
N PRO A 411 -7.79 -45.59 40.53
CA PRO A 411 -8.44 -46.89 40.61
C PRO A 411 -9.06 -47.29 39.25
N THR A 412 -8.96 -48.58 38.88
CA THR A 412 -9.50 -49.11 37.62
C THR A 412 -10.91 -49.67 37.82
N SER A 413 -11.90 -49.15 37.08
CA SER A 413 -13.29 -49.64 37.12
C SER A 413 -13.90 -49.72 35.72
N THR A 414 -14.19 -50.93 35.25
CA THR A 414 -14.76 -51.20 33.92
C THR A 414 -16.28 -51.03 33.92
N ILE A 415 -16.84 -50.31 32.93
CA ILE A 415 -18.29 -50.27 32.67
C ILE A 415 -18.56 -50.64 31.21
N LYS A 416 -19.66 -51.37 30.98
CA LYS A 416 -20.02 -52.00 29.70
C LYS A 416 -20.63 -51.00 28.71
N ILE A 417 -20.42 -51.24 27.42
CA ILE A 417 -21.13 -50.58 26.33
C ILE A 417 -22.46 -51.32 26.09
N THR A 418 -23.56 -50.59 26.05
CA THR A 418 -24.84 -51.04 25.47
C THR A 418 -25.17 -50.14 24.29
N VAL A 419 -25.58 -50.73 23.17
CA VAL A 419 -25.97 -49.99 21.95
C VAL A 419 -27.47 -50.18 21.76
N GLU A 420 -28.21 -49.08 21.65
CA GLU A 420 -29.60 -49.09 21.17
C GLU A 420 -29.75 -48.10 20.02
N THR A 421 -30.48 -48.53 18.98
CA THR A 421 -30.82 -47.76 17.78
C THR A 421 -32.31 -47.50 17.75
N THR A 422 -32.72 -46.26 17.48
CA THR A 422 -34.10 -45.93 17.12
C THR A 422 -34.16 -44.77 16.13
N THR A 423 -35.34 -44.56 15.54
CA THR A 423 -35.49 -43.95 14.20
C THR A 423 -36.43 -42.75 14.14
N LEU A 424 -36.18 -41.87 13.16
CA LEU A 424 -37.17 -41.07 12.40
C LEU A 424 -38.22 -40.23 13.14
N ALA A 425 -38.14 -38.91 12.96
CA ALA A 425 -39.32 -38.05 12.75
C ALA A 425 -38.96 -36.79 11.95
N LEU A 426 -39.92 -36.27 11.19
CA LEU A 426 -39.89 -34.98 10.48
C LEU A 426 -41.04 -34.10 11.03
N PRO A 427 -40.95 -32.77 10.94
CA PRO A 427 -42.15 -31.93 10.86
C PRO A 427 -42.17 -31.04 9.61
N THR A 428 -43.38 -30.69 9.18
CA THR A 428 -43.71 -30.04 7.90
C THR A 428 -43.98 -28.53 8.00
N THR A 429 -44.06 -27.91 6.83
CA THR A 429 -44.49 -26.54 6.51
C THR A 429 -45.78 -26.05 7.18
N VAL A 430 -45.82 -24.74 7.51
CA VAL A 430 -47.03 -23.90 7.58
C VAL A 430 -46.75 -22.57 6.85
N THR A 431 -47.79 -21.82 6.50
CA THR A 431 -47.86 -20.82 5.40
C THR A 431 -47.66 -19.35 5.79
N GLU A 432 -47.68 -18.49 4.76
CA GLU A 432 -47.78 -17.02 4.80
C GLU A 432 -49.06 -16.53 5.52
N GLU A 433 -49.03 -15.28 6.03
CA GLU A 433 -50.04 -14.27 5.64
C GLU A 433 -49.48 -12.83 5.81
N SER A 434 -50.24 -11.83 5.36
CA SER A 434 -49.83 -10.41 5.23
C SER A 434 -50.86 -9.48 5.90
N THR A 435 -50.43 -8.34 6.48
CA THR A 435 -51.33 -7.17 6.63
C THR A 435 -50.63 -5.83 6.93
N MET A 436 -50.80 -4.88 5.99
CA MET A 436 -51.15 -3.44 6.13
C MET A 436 -50.46 -2.48 7.13
N LEU A 437 -50.22 -1.24 6.64
CA LEU A 437 -49.92 -0.02 7.40
C LEU A 437 -51.19 0.57 8.07
N PRO A 438 -51.05 1.52 9.03
CA PRO A 438 -51.16 2.95 8.69
C PRO A 438 -50.08 3.80 9.44
N SER A 439 -49.53 4.96 8.99
CA SER A 439 -50.09 6.25 8.53
C SER A 439 -51.07 6.89 9.54
N THR A 440 -50.96 8.14 10.02
CA THR A 440 -50.06 9.32 9.83
C THR A 440 -49.75 9.91 11.25
N GLN A 441 -49.23 11.10 11.58
CA GLN A 441 -49.46 12.46 11.04
C GLN A 441 -48.56 13.54 11.71
N SER A 442 -48.26 14.61 10.95
CA SER A 442 -48.04 16.03 11.33
C SER A 442 -47.03 16.50 12.42
N LEU A 443 -46.20 17.47 12.00
CA LEU A 443 -45.49 18.49 12.82
C LEU A 443 -46.46 19.54 13.42
N PRO A 444 -46.06 20.32 14.47
CA PRO A 444 -45.49 21.67 14.21
C PRO A 444 -44.34 22.10 15.14
N SER A 445 -43.64 23.18 14.77
CA SER A 445 -42.54 23.81 15.51
C SER A 445 -42.97 25.06 16.29
N ALA A 446 -42.22 25.47 17.32
CA ALA A 446 -41.51 26.78 17.39
C ALA A 446 -41.12 27.24 18.82
N LYS A 447 -40.19 28.22 18.88
CA LYS A 447 -39.82 29.13 19.98
C LYS A 447 -39.05 28.58 21.21
N GLY A 448 -37.88 29.20 21.45
CA GLY A 448 -37.45 29.64 22.80
C GLY A 448 -37.57 31.17 22.89
N PRO A 449 -36.76 31.90 23.69
CA PRO A 449 -35.79 31.46 24.72
C PRO A 449 -36.10 32.06 26.11
N SER A 450 -35.26 31.80 27.13
CA SER A 450 -35.15 32.66 28.33
C SER A 450 -33.78 32.50 29.01
N THR A 451 -33.44 33.47 29.86
CA THR A 451 -32.14 33.61 30.55
C THR A 451 -32.34 33.95 32.03
N SER A 452 -31.45 33.47 32.91
CA SER A 452 -31.20 34.09 34.22
C SER A 452 -29.76 33.88 34.69
N LYS A 453 -29.21 34.90 35.35
CA LYS A 453 -27.99 34.88 36.18
C LYS A 453 -28.39 34.93 37.67
N ILE A 454 -27.40 34.73 38.54
CA ILE A 454 -27.11 35.36 39.86
C ILE A 454 -26.22 34.35 40.62
N ASP A 455 -24.92 34.61 40.86
CA ASP A 455 -24.31 35.41 41.96
C ASP A 455 -24.67 34.84 43.36
N ASP A 456 -23.83 34.71 44.39
CA ASP A 456 -22.35 34.71 44.61
C ASP A 456 -22.12 33.82 45.90
N SER A 457 -21.02 33.68 46.67
CA SER A 457 -19.66 34.25 46.86
C SER A 457 -18.82 33.20 47.66
N GLU A 458 -17.62 33.36 48.26
CA GLU A 458 -16.70 34.49 48.51
C GLU A 458 -15.22 34.02 48.74
N THR A 459 -14.54 34.43 49.83
CA THR A 459 -13.12 34.20 50.21
C THR A 459 -12.93 33.07 51.28
N THR A 460 -11.75 32.73 51.87
CA THR A 460 -10.44 33.42 52.06
C THR A 460 -9.25 32.48 52.40
N LYS A 461 -8.02 33.05 52.33
CA LYS A 461 -6.79 32.83 53.15
C LYS A 461 -5.80 31.68 52.86
N GLU A 462 -4.53 32.10 52.66
CA GLU A 462 -3.28 31.35 52.93
C GLU A 462 -2.97 31.29 54.45
N PRO A 463 -1.90 30.58 54.91
CA PRO A 463 -0.58 31.23 54.96
C PRO A 463 0.66 30.29 54.80
N GLY A 464 1.84 30.90 54.60
CA GLY A 464 3.08 30.42 55.27
C GLY A 464 4.28 30.03 54.38
N VAL A 465 5.32 30.85 54.40
CA VAL A 465 6.66 30.54 53.85
C VAL A 465 7.56 29.91 54.92
N SER A 466 8.45 28.99 54.54
CA SER A 466 9.69 28.75 55.29
C SER A 466 10.86 28.46 54.35
N THR A 467 12.08 28.81 54.79
CA THR A 467 13.31 28.76 53.98
C THR A 467 14.42 28.07 54.79
N ILE A 468 15.08 27.07 54.23
CA ILE A 468 16.32 26.47 54.76
C ILE A 468 17.34 26.35 53.62
N GLN A 469 18.63 26.40 53.96
CA GLN A 469 19.75 26.68 53.06
C GLN A 469 20.88 25.65 53.26
N GLN A 470 21.71 25.45 52.23
CA GLN A 470 22.95 24.64 52.24
C GLN A 470 22.74 23.10 52.35
N ALA A 471 23.69 22.23 51.99
CA ALA A 471 25.11 22.46 51.69
C ALA A 471 25.64 21.65 50.48
N ASN A 472 26.81 22.04 49.97
CA ASN A 472 27.55 21.33 48.93
C ASN A 472 28.27 20.09 49.48
N SER A 473 28.49 19.08 48.63
CA SER A 473 29.57 18.10 48.79
C SER A 473 29.96 17.54 47.42
N ALA A 474 31.25 17.66 47.07
CA ALA A 474 31.82 17.09 45.86
C ALA A 474 32.60 15.81 46.19
N SER A 475 32.57 14.82 45.30
CA SER A 475 33.43 13.62 45.35
C SER A 475 33.61 13.04 43.95
N SER A 476 34.66 12.26 43.77
CA SER A 476 35.37 12.16 42.48
C SER A 476 35.21 10.84 41.73
N ILE A 477 35.19 11.00 40.40
CA ILE A 477 35.62 10.09 39.31
C ILE A 477 36.07 8.67 39.73
N THR A 478 35.38 7.66 39.22
CA THR A 478 35.99 6.36 38.87
C THR A 478 35.29 5.71 37.67
N THR A 479 36.02 5.35 36.61
CA THR A 479 35.49 4.69 35.40
C THR A 479 35.85 3.20 35.34
N PRO A 480 34.87 2.30 35.13
CA PRO A 480 35.10 0.93 34.68
C PRO A 480 35.03 0.79 33.13
N LYS A 481 35.73 -0.20 32.59
CA LYS A 481 35.84 -0.48 31.15
C LYS A 481 34.54 -1.03 30.54
N ALA A 482 34.37 -0.82 29.23
CA ALA A 482 33.42 -1.57 28.42
C ALA A 482 33.80 -3.07 28.31
N LEU A 483 32.80 -3.91 28.06
CA LEU A 483 32.95 -5.35 27.77
C LEU A 483 32.53 -5.63 26.32
N GLU A 484 33.28 -6.49 25.65
CA GLU A 484 33.12 -6.84 24.24
C GLU A 484 32.26 -8.11 24.09
N PRO A 485 31.23 -8.13 23.22
CA PRO A 485 30.37 -9.30 23.04
C PRO A 485 31.06 -10.37 22.16
N PRO A 486 30.91 -11.67 22.48
CA PRO A 486 31.63 -12.75 21.80
C PRO A 486 31.09 -13.08 20.40
N ASN A 487 31.98 -13.56 19.53
CA ASN A 487 31.66 -13.95 18.15
C ASN A 487 30.70 -15.17 18.08
N PRO A 488 29.73 -15.19 17.13
CA PRO A 488 28.84 -16.34 16.91
C PRO A 488 29.57 -17.52 16.21
N PRO A 489 29.12 -18.77 16.45
CA PRO A 489 29.79 -19.96 15.94
C PRO A 489 29.59 -20.21 14.43
N ARG A 490 30.62 -20.76 13.79
CA ARG A 490 30.69 -21.08 12.36
C ARG A 490 29.97 -22.40 12.04
N HIS A 491 28.87 -22.36 11.28
CA HIS A 491 28.17 -23.57 10.79
C HIS A 491 28.36 -23.83 9.28
N ILE A 492 28.27 -25.13 8.92
CA ILE A 492 28.77 -25.70 7.66
C ILE A 492 27.66 -25.78 6.60
N SER A 493 28.03 -25.52 5.35
CA SER A 493 27.14 -25.55 4.19
C SER A 493 26.68 -26.96 3.79
N LYS A 494 25.36 -27.19 3.76
CA LYS A 494 24.70 -28.16 2.86
C LYS A 494 23.35 -27.61 2.38
N SER A 495 23.21 -27.42 1.07
CA SER A 495 21.94 -27.07 0.42
C SER A 495 21.20 -28.32 -0.05
N PRO A 496 19.87 -28.35 0.09
CA PRO A 496 18.98 -28.99 -0.87
C PRO A 496 18.27 -27.93 -1.74
N SER A 497 17.99 -28.24 -3.00
CA SER A 497 17.18 -27.41 -3.89
C SER A 497 15.69 -27.53 -3.56
N SER A 498 15.01 -26.42 -3.29
CA SER A 498 13.56 -26.37 -3.10
C SER A 498 12.86 -25.63 -4.24
N THR A 499 12.26 -26.38 -5.17
CA THR A 499 11.25 -25.83 -6.10
C THR A 499 9.93 -25.65 -5.36
N SER A 500 9.68 -24.43 -4.87
CA SER A 500 8.46 -24.08 -4.13
C SER A 500 7.25 -23.93 -5.06
N ASN A 501 6.63 -25.05 -5.44
CA ASN A 501 5.27 -25.03 -5.95
C ASN A 501 4.31 -24.62 -4.80
N PRO A 502 3.36 -23.69 -5.02
CA PRO A 502 2.35 -23.39 -4.01
C PRO A 502 1.43 -24.60 -3.77
N LEU A 503 0.92 -24.73 -2.55
CA LEU A 503 0.02 -25.82 -2.15
C LEU A 503 -1.28 -25.79 -2.99
N PRO A 504 -1.70 -26.91 -3.60
CA PRO A 504 -2.97 -26.97 -4.32
C PRO A 504 -4.14 -27.01 -3.32
N ILE A 505 -4.81 -25.87 -3.14
CA ILE A 505 -6.07 -25.79 -2.39
C ILE A 505 -7.21 -26.10 -3.35
N THR A 506 -7.87 -27.24 -3.15
CA THR A 506 -9.05 -27.64 -3.94
C THR A 506 -10.24 -26.76 -3.59
N VAL A 507 -10.63 -25.86 -4.49
CA VAL A 507 -11.79 -24.97 -4.31
C VAL A 507 -13.10 -25.75 -4.58
N PRO A 508 -14.07 -25.78 -3.65
CA PRO A 508 -15.38 -26.38 -3.90
C PRO A 508 -16.13 -25.68 -5.04
N GLY A 509 -16.81 -26.46 -5.89
CA GLY A 509 -17.47 -25.96 -7.11
C GLY A 509 -18.59 -24.93 -6.89
N GLU A 510 -19.07 -24.79 -5.65
CA GLU A 510 -20.09 -23.83 -5.26
C GLU A 510 -19.61 -22.38 -5.36
N MET A 511 -18.30 -22.10 -5.18
CA MET A 511 -17.72 -20.76 -5.31
C MET A 511 -17.80 -20.16 -6.73
N LYS A 512 -18.35 -20.88 -7.71
CA LYS A 512 -18.61 -20.40 -9.08
C LYS A 512 -20.04 -19.91 -9.33
N LYS A 513 -21.00 -20.18 -8.42
CA LYS A 513 -22.43 -19.90 -8.66
C LYS A 513 -22.86 -18.48 -8.28
N ASP A 514 -22.25 -17.91 -7.26
CA ASP A 514 -22.72 -16.65 -6.63
C ASP A 514 -21.96 -15.41 -7.16
N LEU A 515 -21.54 -15.45 -8.43
CA LEU A 515 -20.98 -14.29 -9.13
C LEU A 515 -22.12 -13.46 -9.74
N PRO A 516 -22.03 -12.12 -9.79
CA PRO A 516 -23.07 -11.31 -10.40
C PRO A 516 -23.24 -11.68 -11.88
N ASN A 517 -24.51 -11.86 -12.31
CA ASN A 517 -24.83 -12.31 -13.65
C ASN A 517 -24.24 -11.37 -14.72
N VAL A 518 -23.22 -11.86 -15.41
CA VAL A 518 -22.68 -11.23 -16.63
C VAL A 518 -23.65 -11.55 -17.78
N ALA A 519 -24.23 -10.52 -18.39
CA ALA A 519 -25.04 -10.69 -19.58
C ALA A 519 -24.16 -11.27 -20.72
N GLN A 520 -24.62 -12.36 -21.34
CA GLN A 520 -23.93 -12.94 -22.49
C GLN A 520 -24.00 -11.98 -23.67
N ALA A 521 -22.83 -11.54 -24.15
CA ALA A 521 -22.71 -10.86 -25.44
C ALA A 521 -22.45 -11.93 -26.51
N ASP A 522 -23.37 -12.08 -27.46
CA ASP A 522 -23.25 -13.07 -28.53
C ASP A 522 -22.02 -12.83 -29.41
N THR A 523 -21.15 -13.83 -29.49
CA THR A 523 -20.01 -13.86 -30.41
C THR A 523 -20.28 -14.85 -31.54
N THR A 524 -20.92 -14.39 -32.61
CA THR A 524 -21.04 -15.16 -33.85
C THR A 524 -19.73 -15.09 -34.66
N PRO A 525 -19.09 -16.24 -34.98
CA PRO A 525 -17.83 -16.24 -35.72
C PRO A 525 -18.06 -16.18 -37.24
N LEU A 526 -17.34 -15.29 -37.95
CA LEU A 526 -17.17 -15.39 -39.40
C LEU A 526 -15.94 -16.25 -39.77
N PRO A 527 -15.96 -16.94 -40.92
CA PRO A 527 -14.99 -18.00 -41.23
C PRO A 527 -13.65 -17.50 -41.74
N SER A 528 -12.59 -18.28 -41.48
CA SER A 528 -11.24 -18.05 -41.99
C SER A 528 -11.04 -18.61 -43.40
N THR A 529 -10.70 -17.75 -44.36
CA THR A 529 -10.24 -18.17 -45.70
C THR A 529 -8.73 -18.41 -45.70
N ALA A 530 -8.31 -19.67 -45.78
CA ALA A 530 -6.91 -20.03 -45.96
C ALA A 530 -6.46 -19.79 -47.41
N THR A 531 -5.33 -19.11 -47.62
CA THR A 531 -4.70 -18.98 -48.94
C THR A 531 -3.36 -19.73 -48.97
N THR A 532 -3.23 -20.68 -49.88
CA THR A 532 -2.06 -21.55 -50.00
C THR A 532 -0.94 -20.84 -50.78
N PHE A 533 0.33 -21.05 -50.39
CA PHE A 533 1.48 -20.73 -51.24
C PHE A 533 2.42 -21.93 -51.34
N SER A 534 2.77 -22.28 -52.58
CA SER A 534 3.51 -23.51 -52.92
C SER A 534 5.01 -23.39 -52.65
N LYS A 535 5.63 -24.52 -52.27
CA LYS A 535 7.08 -24.69 -52.33
C LYS A 535 7.55 -24.69 -53.79
N ILE A 536 8.67 -24.05 -54.06
CA ILE A 536 9.54 -24.37 -55.20
C ILE A 536 10.91 -24.72 -54.64
N THR A 537 11.44 -25.87 -55.07
CA THR A 537 12.77 -26.38 -54.70
C THR A 537 13.75 -26.15 -55.84
N GLY A 538 14.97 -25.70 -55.52
CA GLY A 538 16.06 -25.60 -56.48
C GLY A 538 17.41 -25.73 -55.78
N SER A 539 18.16 -26.79 -56.09
CA SER A 539 19.44 -27.12 -55.46
C SER A 539 20.58 -27.00 -56.48
N ASN A 540 21.69 -26.38 -56.11
CA ASN A 540 23.03 -27.02 -56.15
C ASN A 540 24.15 -26.09 -55.61
N PRO A 541 25.31 -26.66 -55.21
CA PRO A 541 26.41 -25.93 -54.54
C PRO A 541 27.58 -25.59 -55.46
N ILE A 542 28.56 -24.78 -54.98
CA ILE A 542 30.01 -25.02 -55.18
C ILE A 542 30.90 -24.07 -54.33
N GLU A 543 32.07 -24.59 -53.92
CA GLU A 543 33.31 -23.98 -53.38
C GLU A 543 33.35 -23.10 -52.10
N ARG A 544 34.48 -23.28 -51.38
CA ARG A 544 35.01 -22.40 -50.32
C ARG A 544 36.15 -21.55 -50.88
N LYS A 545 36.17 -20.24 -50.60
CA LYS A 545 37.41 -19.44 -50.52
C LYS A 545 37.38 -18.51 -49.30
N SER A 546 38.56 -18.13 -48.81
CA SER A 546 38.77 -17.67 -47.43
C SER A 546 39.19 -16.19 -47.33
N THR A 547 38.43 -15.40 -46.55
CA THR A 547 38.82 -14.09 -45.97
C THR A 547 39.09 -12.95 -46.99
N PRO A 548 38.97 -11.64 -46.64
CA PRO A 548 39.24 -11.02 -45.34
C PRO A 548 38.10 -10.19 -44.70
N THR A 549 38.39 -9.61 -43.54
CA THR A 549 37.50 -8.85 -42.66
C THR A 549 37.18 -7.44 -43.18
N THR A 550 35.97 -7.23 -43.71
CA THR A 550 35.38 -5.89 -43.88
C THR A 550 34.42 -5.56 -42.75
N LYS A 551 34.59 -4.39 -42.11
CA LYS A 551 33.66 -3.87 -41.10
C LYS A 551 32.25 -3.71 -41.69
N LYS A 552 31.29 -4.53 -41.27
CA LYS A 552 29.87 -4.27 -41.57
C LYS A 552 29.44 -3.00 -40.82
N VAL A 553 29.26 -1.90 -41.55
CA VAL A 553 28.50 -0.76 -41.06
C VAL A 553 27.11 -1.28 -40.71
N GLN A 554 26.68 -1.09 -39.47
CA GLN A 554 25.29 -1.38 -39.10
C GLN A 554 24.41 -0.32 -39.76
N ASN A 555 23.63 -0.70 -40.76
CA ASN A 555 22.55 0.14 -41.27
C ASN A 555 21.61 0.45 -40.10
N THR A 556 21.63 1.70 -39.63
CA THR A 556 20.75 2.20 -38.57
C THR A 556 19.38 2.51 -39.16
N THR A 557 18.54 1.49 -39.31
CA THR A 557 17.12 1.69 -39.59
C THR A 557 16.51 2.54 -38.46
N PRO A 558 15.90 3.71 -38.75
CA PRO A 558 15.24 4.51 -37.73
C PRO A 558 14.12 3.72 -37.05
N CYS A 559 13.93 3.92 -35.74
CA CYS A 559 12.85 3.28 -34.99
C CYS A 559 11.48 3.74 -35.53
N ASN A 560 10.77 2.88 -36.24
CA ASN A 560 9.41 3.15 -36.69
C ASN A 560 8.42 2.99 -35.50
N PRO A 561 7.80 4.07 -35.00
CA PRO A 561 6.94 4.01 -33.81
C PRO A 561 5.65 3.19 -34.02
N TYR A 562 5.24 2.96 -35.27
CA TYR A 562 4.04 2.18 -35.58
C TYR A 562 4.15 0.69 -35.23
N ASN A 563 5.38 0.15 -35.15
CA ASN A 563 5.62 -1.28 -34.86
C ASN A 563 5.81 -1.61 -33.36
N LEU A 564 5.71 -0.62 -32.45
CA LEU A 564 5.83 -0.87 -31.01
C LEU A 564 4.60 -1.60 -30.45
N SER A 565 4.82 -2.60 -29.59
CA SER A 565 3.75 -3.23 -28.81
C SER A 565 3.07 -2.22 -27.86
N PRO A 566 1.85 -2.47 -27.36
CA PRO A 566 1.15 -1.54 -26.47
C PRO A 566 1.96 -1.13 -25.24
N SER A 567 2.65 -2.09 -24.59
CA SER A 567 3.50 -1.81 -23.44
C SER A 567 4.81 -1.10 -23.82
N GLU A 568 5.35 -1.29 -25.03
CA GLU A 568 6.45 -0.46 -25.54
C GLU A 568 6.01 0.97 -25.87
N LYS A 569 4.80 1.18 -26.40
CA LYS A 569 4.23 2.52 -26.60
C LYS A 569 4.12 3.26 -25.27
N ILE A 570 3.56 2.63 -24.23
CA ILE A 570 3.51 3.21 -22.88
C ILE A 570 4.93 3.45 -22.33
N LYS A 571 5.84 2.47 -22.41
CA LYS A 571 7.24 2.60 -21.94
C LYS A 571 8.03 3.69 -22.69
N GLU A 572 7.77 3.95 -23.97
CA GLU A 572 8.41 5.00 -24.75
C GLU A 572 7.79 6.38 -24.51
N TYR A 573 6.47 6.44 -24.32
CA TYR A 573 5.77 7.67 -24.01
C TYR A 573 6.10 8.20 -22.59
N LEU A 574 6.06 7.35 -21.56
CA LEU A 574 6.51 7.70 -20.21
C LEU A 574 7.99 8.15 -20.21
N ARG A 575 8.85 7.45 -20.96
CA ARG A 575 10.26 7.84 -21.15
C ARG A 575 10.42 9.24 -21.73
N ARG A 576 9.63 9.59 -22.76
CA ARG A 576 9.66 10.92 -23.39
C ARG A 576 9.16 12.01 -22.44
N LEU A 577 8.09 11.76 -21.69
CA LEU A 577 7.53 12.71 -20.73
C LEU A 577 8.47 13.02 -19.55
N PHE A 578 9.32 12.07 -19.15
CA PHE A 578 10.29 12.25 -18.06
C PHE A 578 11.72 12.50 -18.57
N GLY A 579 11.87 13.10 -19.76
CA GLY A 579 13.15 13.60 -20.27
C GLY A 579 14.16 12.53 -20.73
N GLY A 580 13.77 11.26 -20.74
CA GLY A 580 14.61 10.16 -21.20
C GLY A 580 14.90 10.27 -22.70
N LYS A 581 16.19 10.28 -23.07
CA LYS A 581 16.62 10.32 -24.48
C LYS A 581 16.00 9.15 -25.28
N PRO A 582 15.53 9.38 -26.52
CA PRO A 582 14.88 8.34 -27.31
C PRO A 582 15.84 7.18 -27.58
N LYS A 583 15.33 5.94 -27.51
CA LYS A 583 16.11 4.75 -27.84
C LYS A 583 16.24 4.62 -29.36
N ASN A 584 17.35 5.10 -29.92
CA ASN A 584 17.77 4.87 -31.32
C ASN A 584 18.08 3.39 -31.65
N LYS A 585 17.68 2.44 -30.80
CA LYS A 585 17.87 1.00 -30.92
C LYS A 585 16.73 0.25 -30.25
N CYS A 586 15.75 -0.20 -31.03
CA CYS A 586 15.05 -1.45 -30.70
C CYS A 586 16.05 -2.62 -30.85
N LYS A 587 15.90 -3.68 -30.06
CA LYS A 587 16.50 -4.97 -30.38
C LYS A 587 15.47 -5.74 -31.22
N ASN A 588 15.87 -6.15 -32.42
CA ASN A 588 15.20 -7.22 -33.16
C ASN A 588 15.51 -8.58 -32.49
#